data_AF-A0A2Z6PEZ2-F1
#
_entry.id   AF-A0A2Z6PEZ2-F1
#
_cell.length_a   1.000
_cell.length_b   1.000
_cell.length_c   1.000
_cell.angle_alpha   90.00
_cell.angle_beta   90.00
_cell.angle_gamma   90.00
#
_symmetry.space_group_name_H-M   'P 1'
#
loop_
_entity.id
_entity.type
_entity.pdbx_description
1 polymer ?
#
loop_
_entity_poly.entity_id
_entity_poly.type
_entity_poly.pdbx_seq_one_letter_code
_entity_poly.pdbx_strand_id
1 'polypeptide(L)'
;MLCAYVGSMLCAVVPGFRNSAETALNGIGIKLRFARENKIVISNVPELDWSSILVIFGYCVLLLFKVDNNDLFRFKFQYLSSHNRINELKGKLGCSSDLNIPFNKKDEYAIRTMLGTRNLRETVIAFLMNKFDHPDPQISSLCQYLSYTLSWSGDMRVFSIINERLIKTKSPVLSHSTVTAEVDNLEETMKAIGAHTYPQYFCYLCSDSELFHLDVSRFRTLFAVALELDRTFNSSYDGSFISAGVSNASCMEVKKLLERHWEVMEENSRVTTTGRRLPTIRGI
;
A
#
# COMPACT_ATOMS: atom_id res chain seq x y z
N MET A 1 -13.83 11.16 18.67
CA MET A 1 -12.74 11.02 19.67
C MET A 1 -11.50 10.36 19.08
N LEU A 2 -11.63 9.25 18.34
CA LEU A 2 -10.52 8.53 17.70
C LEU A 2 -9.65 9.39 16.76
N CYS A 3 -10.25 10.12 15.82
CA CYS A 3 -9.48 11.00 14.92
C CYS A 3 -8.73 12.10 15.67
N ALA A 4 -9.28 12.61 16.77
CA ALA A 4 -8.61 13.61 17.60
C ALA A 4 -7.40 12.99 18.33
N TYR A 5 -7.51 11.74 18.81
CA TYR A 5 -6.38 10.99 19.38
C TYR A 5 -5.26 10.81 18.34
N VAL A 6 -5.59 10.28 17.16
CA VAL A 6 -4.62 10.06 16.07
C VAL A 6 -3.99 11.38 15.63
N GLY A 7 -4.80 12.41 15.37
CA GLY A 7 -4.30 13.75 15.00
C GLY A 7 -3.40 14.37 16.07
N SER A 8 -3.75 14.23 17.35
CA SER A 8 -2.91 14.71 18.46
C SER A 8 -1.59 13.95 18.54
N MET A 9 -1.61 12.62 18.39
CA MET A 9 -0.41 11.79 18.39
C MET A 9 0.55 12.17 17.25
N LEU A 10 0.02 12.35 16.04
CA LEU A 10 0.79 12.79 14.87
C LEU A 10 1.46 14.14 15.12
N CYS A 11 0.72 15.11 15.68
CA CYS A 11 1.24 16.44 15.96
C CYS A 11 2.20 16.50 17.16
N ALA A 12 2.08 15.57 18.10
CA ALA A 12 2.97 15.50 19.26
C ALA A 12 4.38 15.05 18.85
N VAL A 13 4.49 14.07 17.94
CA VAL A 13 5.78 13.57 17.45
C VAL A 13 6.34 14.47 16.35
N VAL A 14 5.47 14.98 15.46
CA VAL A 14 5.88 15.82 14.33
C VAL A 14 5.04 17.11 14.34
N PRO A 15 5.51 18.19 15.01
CA PRO A 15 4.78 19.46 15.08
C PRO A 15 4.42 20.05 13.72
N GLY A 16 5.20 19.73 12.67
CA GLY A 16 4.93 20.13 11.28
C GLY A 16 3.59 19.60 10.73
N PHE A 17 3.00 18.56 11.33
CA PHE A 17 1.68 18.04 10.92
C PHE A 17 0.49 18.85 11.45
N ARG A 18 0.72 19.82 12.37
CA ARG A 18 -0.37 20.55 13.03
C ARG A 18 -1.37 21.15 12.05
N ASN A 19 -0.90 21.90 11.05
CA ASN A 19 -1.80 22.63 10.14
C ASN A 19 -2.67 21.67 9.31
N SER A 20 -2.09 20.59 8.77
CA SER A 20 -2.83 19.62 7.95
C SER A 20 -3.75 18.73 8.79
N ALA A 21 -3.32 18.34 10.00
CA ALA A 21 -4.17 17.60 10.93
C ALA A 21 -5.35 18.44 11.45
N GLU A 22 -5.12 19.70 11.84
CA GLU A 22 -6.19 20.63 12.25
C GLU A 22 -7.19 20.85 11.12
N THR A 23 -6.71 21.06 9.89
CA THR A 23 -7.57 21.24 8.71
C THR A 23 -8.45 20.02 8.49
N ALA A 24 -7.87 18.81 8.53
CA ALA A 24 -8.63 17.56 8.37
C ALA A 24 -9.69 17.39 9.47
N LEU A 25 -9.34 17.69 10.72
CA LEU A 25 -10.26 17.59 11.87
C LEU A 25 -11.38 18.63 11.82
N ASN A 26 -11.06 19.87 11.43
CA ASN A 26 -12.06 20.92 11.25
C ASN A 26 -13.04 20.55 10.12
N GLY A 27 -12.56 19.91 9.05
CA GLY A 27 -13.40 19.41 7.95
C GLY A 27 -14.45 18.38 8.39
N ILE A 28 -14.22 17.66 9.49
CA ILE A 28 -15.18 16.73 10.10
C ILE A 28 -15.88 17.30 11.34
N GLY A 29 -15.81 18.61 11.55
CA GLY A 29 -16.46 19.33 12.67
C GLY A 29 -15.78 19.15 14.02
N ILE A 30 -14.55 18.61 14.07
CA ILE A 30 -13.78 18.45 15.31
C ILE A 30 -12.77 19.59 15.42
N LYS A 31 -13.00 20.52 16.35
CA LYS A 31 -12.01 21.54 16.69
C LYS A 31 -10.96 20.95 17.62
N LEU A 32 -9.73 20.75 17.13
CA LEU A 32 -8.66 20.28 18.00
C LEU A 32 -8.31 21.38 19.01
N ARG A 33 -8.56 21.14 20.30
CA ARG A 33 -8.02 21.96 21.37
C ARG A 33 -6.73 21.32 21.84
N PHE A 34 -5.62 21.68 21.21
CA PHE A 34 -4.32 21.38 21.81
C PHE A 34 -4.31 22.02 23.20
N ALA A 35 -4.05 21.22 24.23
CA ALA A 35 -3.82 21.76 25.56
C ALA A 35 -2.59 22.68 25.47
N ARG A 36 -2.82 24.00 25.34
CA ARG A 36 -1.80 25.00 25.62
C ARG A 36 -1.45 24.84 27.10
N GLU A 37 -0.30 24.25 27.39
CA GLU A 37 0.46 24.37 28.65
C GLU A 37 -0.37 24.37 29.95
N ASN A 38 -1.46 23.63 30.02
CA ASN A 38 -2.29 23.56 31.21
C ASN A 38 -2.27 22.13 31.71
N LYS A 39 -1.51 21.96 32.81
CA LYS A 39 -1.51 20.87 33.80
C LYS A 39 -2.68 19.90 33.62
N ILE A 40 -2.59 19.00 32.65
CA ILE A 40 -3.28 17.72 32.76
C ILE A 40 -2.52 17.02 33.89
N VAL A 41 -3.22 16.61 34.93
CA VAL A 41 -2.62 15.81 36.00
C VAL A 41 -2.33 14.44 35.38
N ILE A 42 -1.12 14.27 34.83
CA ILE A 42 -0.57 13.05 34.24
C ILE A 42 -0.16 12.08 35.38
N SER A 43 -0.99 11.91 36.41
CA SER A 43 -0.64 10.99 37.51
C SER A 43 -0.93 9.53 37.16
N ASN A 44 -1.76 9.28 36.14
CA ASN A 44 -2.26 7.94 35.80
C ASN A 44 -2.00 7.54 34.33
N VAL A 45 -1.24 8.32 33.56
CA VAL A 45 -0.84 7.91 32.20
C VAL A 45 0.50 7.18 32.36
N PRO A 46 0.61 5.91 31.92
CA PRO A 46 1.89 5.22 31.95
C PRO A 46 2.92 6.04 31.17
N GLU A 47 4.08 6.23 31.78
CA GLU A 47 5.21 6.92 31.14
C GLU A 47 5.67 6.04 29.99
N LEU A 48 5.32 6.44 28.76
CA LEU A 48 5.71 5.72 27.56
C LEU A 48 7.14 6.10 27.20
N ASP A 49 7.99 5.10 26.99
CA ASP A 49 9.31 5.33 26.44
C ASP A 49 9.23 5.84 24.98
N TRP A 50 10.33 6.40 24.50
CA TRP A 50 10.39 6.98 23.15
C TRP A 50 10.08 5.95 22.07
N SER A 51 10.58 4.73 22.20
CA SER A 51 10.31 3.61 21.29
C SER A 51 8.81 3.31 21.20
N SER A 52 8.10 3.31 22.33
CA SER A 52 6.66 3.07 22.38
C SER A 52 5.87 4.20 21.72
N ILE A 53 6.28 5.45 21.95
CA ILE A 53 5.71 6.62 21.28
C ILE A 53 5.86 6.49 19.76
N LEU A 54 7.06 6.10 19.29
CA LEU A 54 7.31 5.89 17.86
C LEU A 54 6.51 4.73 17.26
N VAL A 55 6.29 3.64 18.00
CA VAL A 55 5.41 2.54 17.56
C VAL A 55 3.97 3.03 17.39
N ILE A 56 3.42 3.74 18.39
CA ILE A 56 2.06 4.29 18.33
C ILE A 56 1.95 5.27 17.16
N PHE A 57 2.94 6.14 16.99
CA PHE A 57 2.99 7.10 15.89
C PHE A 57 3.05 6.41 14.53
N GLY A 58 3.93 5.42 14.36
CA GLY A 58 4.05 4.66 13.12
C GLY A 58 2.76 3.94 12.76
N TYR A 59 2.09 3.34 13.74
CA TYR A 59 0.80 2.72 13.52
C TYR A 59 -0.28 3.75 13.17
N CYS A 60 -0.32 4.91 13.85
CA CYS A 60 -1.21 6.03 13.49
C CYS A 60 -1.00 6.51 12.06
N VAL A 61 0.25 6.57 11.59
CA VAL A 61 0.58 6.86 10.19
C VAL A 61 -0.05 5.82 9.28
N LEU A 62 0.15 4.52 9.53
CA LEU A 62 -0.41 3.45 8.70
C LEU A 62 -1.95 3.51 8.61
N LEU A 63 -2.65 3.94 9.66
CA LEU A 63 -4.11 4.10 9.65
C LEU A 63 -4.61 5.16 8.67
N LEU A 64 -3.79 6.18 8.37
CA LEU A 64 -4.15 7.21 7.38
C LEU A 64 -4.23 6.63 5.95
N PHE A 65 -3.57 5.49 5.71
CA PHE A 65 -3.42 4.89 4.40
C PHE A 65 -4.22 3.60 4.27
N LYS A 66 -4.73 3.33 3.06
CA LYS A 66 -5.34 2.03 2.73
C LYS A 66 -4.21 1.09 2.31
N VAL A 67 -3.50 0.51 3.27
CA VAL A 67 -2.33 -0.35 3.01
C VAL A 67 -2.74 -1.73 2.49
N ASP A 68 -3.83 -2.30 3.02
CA ASP A 68 -4.36 -3.56 2.50
C ASP A 68 -5.55 -3.34 1.58
N ASN A 69 -5.58 -4.09 0.49
CA ASN A 69 -6.80 -4.41 -0.22
C ASN A 69 -7.15 -5.89 0.02
N ASN A 70 -7.70 -6.16 1.20
CA ASN A 70 -8.03 -7.51 1.64
C ASN A 70 -9.06 -8.20 0.74
N ASP A 71 -9.89 -7.43 0.02
CA ASP A 71 -10.89 -7.99 -0.89
C ASP A 71 -10.23 -8.61 -2.12
N LEU A 72 -9.21 -7.94 -2.68
CA LEU A 72 -8.45 -8.45 -3.83
C LEU A 72 -7.41 -9.51 -3.46
N PHE A 73 -6.84 -9.44 -2.26
CA PHE A 73 -5.68 -10.25 -1.88
C PHE A 73 -5.93 -11.23 -0.73
N ARG A 74 -7.22 -11.54 -0.45
CA ARG A 74 -7.67 -12.39 0.65
C ARG A 74 -6.92 -13.72 0.78
N PHE A 75 -6.47 -14.28 -0.33
CA PHE A 75 -5.85 -15.61 -0.42
C PHE A 75 -4.37 -15.66 -0.03
N LYS A 76 -3.65 -14.55 -0.14
CA LYS A 76 -2.20 -14.53 0.11
C LYS A 76 -1.84 -13.87 1.46
N PHE A 77 -2.74 -13.05 2.01
CA PHE A 77 -2.45 -12.21 3.18
C PHE A 77 -3.52 -12.29 4.27
N GLN A 78 -3.97 -13.51 4.63
CA GLN A 78 -4.71 -13.71 5.89
C GLN A 78 -3.94 -13.20 7.14
N TYR A 79 -2.65 -12.86 6.98
CA TYR A 79 -1.74 -12.54 8.08
C TYR A 79 -1.36 -11.06 8.22
N LEU A 80 -1.85 -10.10 7.42
CA LEU A 80 -1.59 -8.67 7.71
C LEU A 80 -2.60 -8.13 8.73
N SER A 81 -2.71 -8.80 9.88
CA SER A 81 -3.49 -8.29 11.00
C SER A 81 -2.81 -7.04 11.59
N SER A 82 -3.59 -6.15 12.19
CA SER A 82 -3.07 -4.96 12.89
C SER A 82 -2.01 -5.31 13.94
N HIS A 83 -2.15 -6.49 14.57
CA HIS A 83 -1.16 -7.03 15.51
C HIS A 83 0.20 -7.27 14.86
N ASN A 84 0.24 -7.79 13.63
CA ASN A 84 1.49 -8.05 12.93
C ASN A 84 2.21 -6.76 12.57
N ARG A 85 1.49 -5.70 12.16
CA ARG A 85 2.08 -4.38 11.91
C ARG A 85 2.68 -3.77 13.17
N ILE A 86 1.97 -3.87 14.30
CA ILE A 86 2.49 -3.39 15.59
C ILE A 86 3.73 -4.16 16.00
N ASN A 87 3.72 -5.50 15.85
CA ASN A 87 4.89 -6.33 16.17
C ASN A 87 6.09 -6.04 15.25
N GLU A 88 5.86 -5.81 13.96
CA GLU A 88 6.91 -5.39 13.03
C GLU A 88 7.49 -4.02 13.42
N LEU A 89 6.64 -3.04 13.73
CA LEU A 89 7.06 -1.73 14.23
C LEU A 89 7.86 -1.86 15.53
N LYS A 90 7.40 -2.69 16.48
CA LYS A 90 8.12 -2.98 17.73
C LYS A 90 9.50 -3.54 17.44
N GLY A 91 9.60 -4.52 16.55
CA GLY A 91 10.87 -5.12 16.13
C GLY A 91 11.81 -4.11 15.47
N LYS A 92 11.29 -3.22 14.62
CA LYS A 92 12.07 -2.17 13.95
C LYS A 92 12.57 -1.07 14.89
N LEU A 93 11.85 -0.83 15.98
CA LEU A 93 12.15 0.24 16.93
C LEU A 93 12.79 -0.23 18.23
N GLY A 94 12.95 -1.55 18.42
CA GLY A 94 13.47 -2.13 19.66
C GLY A 94 12.53 -1.95 20.85
N CYS A 95 11.21 -1.88 20.62
CA CYS A 95 10.22 -1.67 21.67
C CYS A 95 9.86 -3.01 22.35
N SER A 96 10.23 -3.16 23.63
CA SER A 96 9.87 -4.33 24.44
C SER A 96 8.50 -4.20 25.11
N SER A 97 7.97 -2.98 25.23
CA SER A 97 6.71 -2.69 25.91
C SER A 97 5.52 -3.43 25.32
N ASP A 98 4.64 -3.92 26.19
CA ASP A 98 3.34 -4.46 25.80
C ASP A 98 2.37 -3.31 25.49
N LEU A 99 2.37 -2.89 24.23
CA LEU A 99 1.49 -1.85 23.73
C LEU A 99 0.18 -2.46 23.27
N ASN A 100 -0.90 -2.11 23.95
CA ASN A 100 -2.25 -2.48 23.55
C ASN A 100 -2.84 -1.39 22.65
N ILE A 101 -2.55 -1.45 21.34
CA ILE A 101 -3.13 -0.50 20.36
C ILE A 101 -3.99 -1.23 19.29
N PRO A 102 -5.02 -2.01 19.65
CA PRO A 102 -5.91 -2.56 18.64
C PRO A 102 -7.07 -1.59 18.40
N PHE A 103 -6.95 -0.73 17.39
CA PHE A 103 -8.16 -0.19 16.76
C PHE A 103 -8.86 -1.37 16.08
N ASN A 104 -10.16 -1.53 16.31
CA ASN A 104 -10.90 -2.53 15.55
C ASN A 104 -11.04 -2.07 14.07
N LYS A 105 -11.42 -2.98 13.16
CA LYS A 105 -11.55 -2.66 11.72
C LYS A 105 -12.46 -1.45 11.43
N LYS A 106 -13.51 -1.25 12.23
CA LYS A 106 -14.44 -0.12 12.08
C LYS A 106 -13.78 1.19 12.47
N ASP A 107 -12.99 1.19 13.54
CA ASP A 107 -12.22 2.33 14.00
C ASP A 107 -11.14 2.71 12.98
N GLU A 108 -10.39 1.73 12.47
CA GLU A 108 -9.37 1.95 11.43
C GLU A 108 -10.02 2.56 10.17
N TYR A 109 -11.15 2.01 9.73
CA TYR A 109 -11.90 2.53 8.58
C TYR A 109 -12.38 3.97 8.81
N ALA A 110 -12.92 4.27 9.99
CA ALA A 110 -13.40 5.60 10.34
C ALA A 110 -12.24 6.62 10.37
N ILE A 111 -11.12 6.29 11.01
CA ILE A 111 -9.92 7.13 11.05
C ILE A 111 -9.42 7.41 9.64
N ARG A 112 -9.28 6.37 8.81
CA ARG A 112 -8.80 6.53 7.43
C ARG A 112 -9.70 7.44 6.60
N THR A 113 -11.02 7.27 6.72
CA THR A 113 -12.01 8.00 5.93
C THR A 113 -12.12 9.46 6.40
N MET A 114 -12.07 9.69 7.71
CA MET A 114 -12.29 11.01 8.28
C MET A 114 -11.01 11.86 8.36
N LEU A 115 -9.87 11.24 8.65
CA LEU A 115 -8.60 11.95 8.88
C LEU A 115 -7.62 11.81 7.71
N GLY A 116 -7.71 10.74 6.93
CA GLY A 116 -6.84 10.45 5.79
C GLY A 116 -7.10 11.33 4.57
N THR A 117 -7.14 12.64 4.76
CA THR A 117 -7.24 13.63 3.68
C THR A 117 -5.97 13.62 2.83
N ARG A 118 -6.10 13.97 1.54
CA ARG A 118 -4.95 14.06 0.62
C ARG A 118 -3.83 14.96 1.16
N ASN A 119 -4.17 16.15 1.65
CA ASN A 119 -3.18 17.09 2.19
C ASN A 119 -2.40 16.53 3.39
N LEU A 120 -3.08 15.84 4.31
CA LEU A 120 -2.39 15.18 5.44
C LEU A 120 -1.47 14.05 4.94
N ARG A 121 -1.93 13.23 3.99
CA ARG A 121 -1.12 12.16 3.39
C ARG A 121 0.10 12.70 2.65
N GLU A 122 -0.06 13.79 1.89
CA GLU A 122 1.04 14.50 1.23
C GLU A 122 2.08 14.98 2.24
N THR A 123 1.64 15.62 3.33
CA THR A 123 2.53 16.10 4.39
C THR A 123 3.30 14.93 5.04
N VAL A 124 2.61 13.82 5.30
CA VAL A 124 3.21 12.62 5.89
C VAL A 124 4.23 11.98 4.95
N ILE A 125 3.89 11.80 3.67
CA ILE A 125 4.83 11.23 2.68
C ILE A 125 6.06 12.13 2.52
N ALA A 126 5.89 13.44 2.43
CA ALA A 126 7.01 14.38 2.38
C ALA A 126 7.92 14.26 3.61
N PHE A 127 7.33 14.13 4.81
CA PHE A 127 8.09 13.87 6.04
C PHE A 127 8.89 12.56 5.96
N LEU A 128 8.25 11.45 5.55
CA LEU A 128 8.91 10.15 5.45
C LEU A 128 10.11 10.19 4.50
N MET A 129 9.95 10.84 3.34
CA MET A 129 11.03 10.99 2.36
C MET A 129 12.17 11.87 2.89
N ASN A 130 11.85 12.98 3.57
CA ASN A 130 12.84 13.89 4.14
C ASN A 130 13.60 13.30 5.34
N LYS A 131 13.02 12.28 5.99
CA LYS A 131 13.56 11.65 7.20
C LYS A 131 14.03 10.21 6.97
N PHE A 132 14.15 9.80 5.71
CA PHE A 132 14.56 8.45 5.34
C PHE A 132 15.95 8.09 5.88
N ASP A 133 16.91 9.01 5.76
CA ASP A 133 18.30 8.86 6.26
C ASP A 133 18.57 9.73 7.49
N HIS A 134 17.61 9.76 8.42
CA HIS A 134 17.76 10.55 9.66
C HIS A 134 18.93 10.03 10.53
N PRO A 135 19.73 10.92 11.15
CA PRO A 135 20.85 10.52 12.00
C PRO A 135 20.43 9.74 13.26
N ASP A 136 19.20 9.94 13.72
CA ASP A 136 18.60 9.09 14.75
C ASP A 136 18.18 7.73 14.11
N PRO A 137 18.72 6.60 14.58
CA PRO A 137 18.48 5.29 13.98
C PRO A 137 17.04 4.80 14.16
N GLN A 138 16.33 5.21 15.21
CA GLN A 138 14.94 4.82 15.41
C GLN A 138 14.03 5.60 14.46
N ILE A 139 14.30 6.90 14.26
CA ILE A 139 13.54 7.72 13.32
C ILE A 139 13.78 7.26 11.87
N SER A 140 15.03 7.00 11.48
CA SER A 140 15.31 6.49 10.13
C SER A 140 14.72 5.09 9.92
N SER A 141 14.88 4.16 10.86
CA SER A 141 14.26 2.82 10.80
C SER A 141 12.74 2.90 10.65
N LEU A 142 12.08 3.77 11.42
CA LEU A 142 10.65 4.05 11.30
C LEU A 142 10.28 4.57 9.90
N CYS A 143 10.97 5.61 9.43
CA CYS A 143 10.65 6.25 8.17
C CYS A 143 10.89 5.32 6.99
N GLN A 144 11.96 4.52 7.03
CA GLN A 144 12.25 3.48 6.05
C GLN A 144 11.16 2.42 6.05
N TYR A 145 10.82 1.86 7.22
CA TYR A 145 9.75 0.86 7.34
C TYR A 145 8.44 1.38 6.76
N LEU A 146 7.97 2.55 7.20
CA LEU A 146 6.73 3.14 6.70
C LEU A 146 6.79 3.42 5.19
N SER A 147 7.92 3.94 4.69
CA SER A 147 8.10 4.18 3.25
C SER A 147 7.97 2.89 2.45
N TYR A 148 8.62 1.81 2.90
CA TYR A 148 8.54 0.51 2.24
C TYR A 148 7.14 -0.10 2.33
N THR A 149 6.49 -0.03 3.50
CA THR A 149 5.13 -0.56 3.70
C THR A 149 4.09 0.17 2.86
N LEU A 150 4.24 1.49 2.67
CA LEU A 150 3.31 2.30 1.88
C LEU A 150 3.59 2.21 0.38
N SER A 151 4.83 1.96 -0.03
CA SER A 151 5.24 1.86 -1.43
C SER A 151 4.49 0.72 -2.15
N TRP A 152 3.83 1.06 -3.26
CA TRP A 152 3.05 0.12 -4.09
C TRP A 152 1.97 -0.67 -3.32
N SER A 153 1.49 -0.13 -2.19
CA SER A 153 0.48 -0.77 -1.36
C SER A 153 -0.95 -0.33 -1.72
N GLY A 154 -1.95 -0.90 -1.05
CA GLY A 154 -3.35 -0.67 -1.38
C GLY A 154 -3.69 -1.16 -2.79
N ASP A 155 -4.32 -0.28 -3.57
CA ASP A 155 -4.78 -0.60 -4.93
C ASP A 155 -3.61 -0.64 -5.93
N MET A 156 -2.47 -0.03 -5.61
CA MET A 156 -1.25 -0.09 -6.45
C MET A 156 -0.66 -1.51 -6.54
N ARG A 157 -1.02 -2.39 -5.60
CA ARG A 157 -0.50 -3.76 -5.54
C ARG A 157 -0.89 -4.60 -6.75
N VAL A 158 -2.00 -4.27 -7.39
CA VAL A 158 -2.42 -4.89 -8.66
C VAL A 158 -1.32 -4.73 -9.70
N PHE A 159 -0.75 -3.52 -9.79
CA PHE A 159 0.28 -3.20 -10.75
C PHE A 159 1.64 -3.78 -10.39
N SER A 160 1.98 -3.89 -9.09
CA SER A 160 3.23 -4.57 -8.72
C SER A 160 3.21 -6.03 -9.15
N ILE A 161 2.09 -6.74 -8.96
CA ILE A 161 1.96 -8.14 -9.39
C ILE A 161 1.98 -8.27 -10.92
N ILE A 162 1.25 -7.41 -11.64
CA ILE A 162 1.28 -7.38 -13.11
C ILE A 162 2.70 -7.11 -13.61
N ASN A 163 3.41 -6.16 -13.00
CA ASN A 163 4.78 -5.83 -13.38
C ASN A 163 5.73 -7.01 -13.14
N GLU A 164 5.70 -7.61 -11.95
CA GLU A 164 6.57 -8.74 -11.62
C GLU A 164 6.31 -9.96 -12.49
N ARG A 165 5.04 -10.29 -12.74
CA ARG A 165 4.67 -11.57 -13.37
C ARG A 165 4.50 -11.50 -14.87
N LEU A 166 4.17 -10.33 -15.43
CA LEU A 166 3.93 -10.18 -16.87
C LEU A 166 4.97 -9.29 -17.55
N ILE A 167 5.25 -8.11 -17.01
CA ILE A 167 6.13 -7.12 -17.67
C ILE A 167 7.60 -7.56 -17.59
N LYS A 168 8.12 -7.79 -16.37
CA LYS A 168 9.51 -8.17 -16.15
C LYS A 168 9.88 -9.51 -16.80
N THR A 169 8.94 -10.46 -16.79
CA THR A 169 9.09 -11.78 -17.43
C THR A 169 8.91 -11.75 -18.94
N LYS A 170 8.48 -10.61 -19.51
CA LYS A 170 8.10 -10.47 -20.93
C LYS A 170 7.08 -11.53 -21.37
N SER A 171 6.07 -11.73 -20.53
CA SER A 171 5.02 -12.73 -20.76
C SER A 171 4.37 -12.56 -22.14
N PRO A 172 4.20 -13.65 -22.93
CA PRO A 172 3.54 -13.61 -24.23
C PRO A 172 2.05 -13.22 -24.14
N VAL A 173 1.47 -13.28 -22.93
CA VAL A 173 0.10 -12.82 -22.65
C VAL A 173 -0.09 -11.37 -23.05
N LEU A 174 0.93 -10.52 -22.86
CA LEU A 174 0.87 -9.09 -23.19
C LEU A 174 0.70 -8.83 -24.70
N SER A 175 0.97 -9.82 -25.55
CA SER A 175 0.78 -9.72 -27.01
C SER A 175 -0.49 -10.43 -27.48
N HIS A 176 -1.31 -10.97 -26.57
CA HIS A 176 -2.53 -11.67 -26.94
C HIS A 176 -3.64 -10.68 -27.32
N SER A 177 -4.32 -10.92 -28.45
CA SER A 177 -5.32 -9.99 -28.99
C SER A 177 -6.50 -9.75 -28.06
N THR A 178 -6.84 -10.73 -27.22
CA THR A 178 -7.96 -10.62 -26.27
C THR A 178 -7.68 -9.65 -25.11
N VAL A 179 -6.42 -9.30 -24.85
CA VAL A 179 -6.05 -8.37 -23.76
C VAL A 179 -5.51 -7.03 -24.27
N THR A 180 -5.54 -6.77 -25.59
CA THR A 180 -4.98 -5.55 -26.18
C THR A 180 -5.51 -4.28 -25.52
N ALA A 181 -6.82 -4.18 -25.29
CA ALA A 181 -7.41 -3.03 -24.62
C ALA A 181 -6.94 -2.87 -23.16
N GLU A 182 -6.75 -3.96 -22.43
CA GLU A 182 -6.21 -3.92 -21.06
C GLU A 182 -4.72 -3.53 -21.04
N VAL A 183 -3.95 -3.92 -22.07
CA VAL A 183 -2.54 -3.54 -22.23
C VAL A 183 -2.42 -2.05 -22.56
N ASP A 184 -3.27 -1.51 -23.42
CA ASP A 184 -3.31 -0.07 -23.74
C ASP A 184 -3.67 0.74 -22.48
N ASN A 185 -4.68 0.30 -21.72
CA ASN A 185 -5.02 0.89 -20.41
C ASN A 185 -3.84 0.86 -19.44
N LEU A 186 -3.06 -0.23 -19.45
CA LEU A 186 -1.95 -0.44 -18.53
C LEU A 186 -0.82 0.52 -18.86
N GLU A 187 -0.52 0.71 -20.15
CA GLU A 187 0.47 1.67 -20.61
C GLU A 187 0.07 3.11 -20.23
N GLU A 188 -1.19 3.49 -20.45
CA GLU A 188 -1.73 4.79 -20.04
C GLU A 188 -1.58 5.01 -18.52
N THR A 189 -1.94 3.99 -17.74
CA THR A 189 -1.88 4.04 -16.27
C THR A 189 -0.44 4.12 -15.77
N MET A 190 0.49 3.37 -16.35
CA MET A 190 1.91 3.46 -16.02
C MET A 190 2.50 4.83 -16.36
N LYS A 191 2.05 5.47 -17.45
CA LYS A 191 2.43 6.86 -17.78
C LYS A 191 1.91 7.84 -16.74
N ALA A 192 0.65 7.73 -16.33
CA ALA A 192 0.06 8.59 -15.30
C ALA A 192 0.81 8.44 -13.95
N ILE A 193 1.05 7.20 -13.52
CA ILE A 193 1.83 6.91 -12.30
C ILE A 193 3.24 7.47 -12.40
N GLY A 194 3.93 7.23 -13.52
CA GLY A 194 5.30 7.69 -13.75
C GLY A 194 5.47 9.21 -13.84
N ALA A 195 4.40 9.95 -14.16
CA ALA A 195 4.40 11.41 -14.19
C ALA A 195 4.31 12.03 -12.78
N HIS A 196 3.96 11.25 -11.75
CA HIS A 196 3.81 11.74 -10.39
C HIS A 196 5.17 11.90 -9.68
N THR A 197 5.30 12.88 -8.77
CA THR A 197 6.55 13.14 -8.03
C THR A 197 7.04 11.94 -7.22
N TYR A 198 6.09 11.19 -6.64
CA TYR A 198 6.34 9.93 -5.97
C TYR A 198 5.45 8.83 -6.56
N PRO A 199 5.88 8.17 -7.65
CA PRO A 199 5.06 7.16 -8.36
C PRO A 199 4.59 6.02 -7.45
N GLN A 200 5.45 5.58 -6.54
CA GLN A 200 5.17 4.47 -5.63
C GLN A 200 4.06 4.76 -4.60
N TYR A 201 3.70 6.04 -4.40
CA TYR A 201 2.61 6.47 -3.51
C TYR A 201 1.42 7.04 -4.27
N PHE A 202 1.33 6.81 -5.59
CA PHE A 202 0.31 7.41 -6.46
C PHE A 202 -1.11 7.25 -5.92
N CYS A 203 -1.51 6.07 -5.45
CA CYS A 203 -2.86 5.84 -4.90
C CYS A 203 -3.23 6.70 -3.68
N TYR A 204 -2.24 7.30 -3.01
CA TYR A 204 -2.45 8.15 -1.84
C TYR A 204 -2.40 9.64 -2.13
N LEU A 205 -1.80 9.99 -3.27
CA LEU A 205 -1.46 11.37 -3.63
C LEU A 205 -2.22 11.88 -4.86
N CYS A 206 -2.73 10.97 -5.69
CA CYS A 206 -3.51 11.34 -6.86
C CYS A 206 -4.85 12.01 -6.48
N SER A 207 -5.40 12.77 -7.41
CA SER A 207 -6.74 13.35 -7.31
C SER A 207 -7.82 12.28 -7.44
N ASP A 208 -9.04 12.59 -6.99
CA ASP A 208 -10.19 11.68 -7.15
C ASP A 208 -10.46 11.37 -8.62
N SER A 209 -10.21 12.33 -9.52
CA SER A 209 -10.31 12.14 -10.97
C SER A 209 -9.23 11.28 -11.58
N GLU A 210 -8.12 11.00 -10.87
CA GLU A 210 -7.04 10.12 -11.32
C GLU A 210 -7.20 8.69 -10.77
N LEU A 211 -8.05 8.49 -9.76
CA LEU A 211 -8.29 7.16 -9.18
C LEU A 211 -8.84 6.15 -10.18
N PHE A 212 -9.50 6.58 -11.26
CA PHE A 212 -9.95 5.68 -12.33
C PHE A 212 -8.79 4.95 -13.03
N HIS A 213 -7.55 5.46 -12.97
CA HIS A 213 -6.38 4.74 -13.45
C HIS A 213 -6.12 3.46 -12.66
N LEU A 214 -6.54 3.42 -11.40
CA LEU A 214 -6.34 2.29 -10.51
C LEU A 214 -7.53 1.32 -10.46
N ASP A 215 -8.58 1.56 -11.26
CA ASP A 215 -9.72 0.66 -11.30
C ASP A 215 -9.32 -0.68 -11.93
N VAL A 216 -9.37 -1.73 -11.11
CA VAL A 216 -9.10 -3.13 -11.50
C VAL A 216 -9.99 -3.59 -12.65
N SER A 217 -11.16 -2.98 -12.82
CA SER A 217 -12.06 -3.29 -13.92
C SER A 217 -11.44 -3.07 -15.30
N ARG A 218 -10.40 -2.23 -15.41
CA ARG A 218 -9.64 -1.94 -16.63
C ARG A 218 -8.58 -2.99 -16.97
N PHE A 219 -8.29 -3.90 -16.03
CA PHE A 219 -7.18 -4.87 -16.09
C PHE A 219 -7.61 -6.26 -15.61
N ARG A 220 -8.90 -6.61 -15.70
CA ARG A 220 -9.45 -7.81 -15.05
C ARG A 220 -8.70 -9.08 -15.46
N THR A 221 -8.48 -9.24 -16.76
CA THR A 221 -7.85 -10.44 -17.33
C THR A 221 -6.35 -10.46 -17.03
N LEU A 222 -5.66 -9.34 -17.24
CA LEU A 222 -4.23 -9.22 -16.95
C LEU A 222 -3.94 -9.46 -15.47
N PHE A 223 -4.75 -8.86 -14.58
CA PHE A 223 -4.60 -9.05 -13.15
C PHE A 223 -4.87 -10.49 -12.73
N ALA A 224 -5.92 -11.13 -13.25
CA ALA A 224 -6.22 -12.53 -12.97
C ALA A 224 -5.07 -13.46 -13.36
N VAL A 225 -4.55 -13.31 -14.59
CA VAL A 225 -3.42 -14.10 -15.09
C VAL A 225 -2.18 -13.86 -14.23
N ALA A 226 -1.84 -12.60 -13.95
CA ALA A 226 -0.69 -12.25 -13.11
C ALA A 226 -0.81 -12.84 -11.69
N LEU A 227 -2.01 -12.83 -11.13
CA LEU A 227 -2.28 -13.38 -9.80
C LEU A 227 -2.14 -14.91 -9.77
N GLU A 228 -2.59 -15.64 -10.79
CA GLU A 228 -2.37 -17.09 -10.84
C GLU A 228 -0.89 -17.43 -11.02
N LEU A 229 -0.16 -16.72 -11.89
CA LEU A 229 1.28 -16.91 -12.04
C LEU A 229 2.05 -16.63 -10.74
N ASP A 230 1.58 -15.67 -9.94
CA ASP A 230 2.16 -15.37 -8.64
C ASP A 230 1.91 -16.47 -7.60
N ARG A 231 0.79 -17.20 -7.70
CA ARG A 231 0.48 -18.35 -6.84
C ARG A 231 1.28 -19.58 -7.23
N THR A 232 1.36 -19.90 -8.52
CA THR A 232 2.07 -21.09 -9.02
C THR A 232 3.56 -21.05 -8.68
N PHE A 233 4.14 -19.85 -8.53
CA PHE A 233 5.53 -19.69 -8.10
C PHE A 233 5.76 -20.10 -6.63
N ASN A 234 4.72 -20.09 -5.79
CA ASN A 234 4.83 -20.24 -4.33
C ASN A 234 4.23 -21.55 -3.77
N SER A 235 3.55 -22.37 -4.58
CA SER A 235 2.94 -23.63 -4.12
C SER A 235 2.73 -24.65 -5.25
N SER A 236 2.57 -25.92 -4.90
CA SER A 236 2.08 -26.96 -5.84
C SER A 236 0.70 -26.56 -6.36
N TYR A 237 0.56 -26.50 -7.68
CA TYR A 237 -0.63 -26.02 -8.37
C TYR A 237 -1.87 -26.86 -8.01
N ASP A 238 -2.81 -26.26 -7.29
CA ASP A 238 -4.20 -26.74 -7.22
C ASP A 238 -4.96 -26.03 -8.36
N GLY A 239 -5.60 -26.79 -9.24
CA GLY A 239 -6.25 -26.28 -10.47
C GLY A 239 -7.51 -25.43 -10.22
N SER A 240 -7.73 -24.95 -9.00
CA SER A 240 -8.85 -24.10 -8.64
C SER A 240 -8.55 -22.63 -9.02
N PHE A 241 -9.08 -22.18 -10.16
CA PHE A 241 -8.91 -20.81 -10.70
C PHE A 241 -9.69 -19.74 -9.91
N ILE A 242 -9.33 -19.55 -8.65
CA ILE A 242 -10.03 -18.66 -7.71
C ILE A 242 -9.82 -17.18 -8.08
N SER A 243 -8.77 -16.81 -8.83
CA SER A 243 -8.48 -15.40 -9.19
C SER A 243 -9.50 -14.78 -10.15
N ALA A 244 -10.13 -15.58 -11.02
CA ALA A 244 -11.14 -15.13 -11.96
C ALA A 244 -12.37 -14.58 -11.23
N GLY A 245 -12.73 -15.17 -10.08
CA GLY A 245 -13.80 -14.67 -9.21
C GLY A 245 -13.45 -13.37 -8.46
N VAL A 246 -12.17 -13.08 -8.25
CA VAL A 246 -11.71 -11.84 -7.58
C VAL A 246 -11.72 -10.65 -8.54
N SER A 247 -11.33 -10.90 -9.79
CA SER A 247 -11.22 -9.89 -10.84
C SER A 247 -12.48 -9.77 -11.70
N ASN A 248 -13.44 -10.69 -11.57
CA ASN A 248 -14.56 -10.89 -12.49
C ASN A 248 -14.12 -11.14 -13.94
N ALA A 249 -12.98 -11.82 -14.14
CA ALA A 249 -12.51 -12.25 -15.45
C ALA A 249 -13.13 -13.60 -15.87
N SER A 250 -13.14 -13.91 -17.17
CA SER A 250 -13.56 -15.22 -17.66
C SER A 250 -12.53 -16.29 -17.30
N CYS A 251 -12.92 -17.27 -16.48
CA CYS A 251 -12.06 -18.39 -16.09
C CYS A 251 -11.49 -19.13 -17.31
N MET A 252 -12.29 -19.32 -18.36
CA MET A 252 -11.86 -19.99 -19.58
C MET A 252 -10.81 -19.19 -20.36
N GLU A 253 -10.92 -17.85 -20.37
CA GLU A 253 -9.94 -16.99 -21.03
C GLU A 253 -8.62 -16.95 -20.25
N VAL A 254 -8.70 -16.79 -18.93
CA VAL A 254 -7.52 -16.82 -18.04
C VAL A 254 -6.76 -18.12 -18.20
N LYS A 255 -7.45 -19.27 -18.23
CA LYS A 255 -6.83 -20.58 -18.44
C LYS A 255 -6.08 -20.66 -19.77
N LYS A 256 -6.72 -20.26 -20.88
CA LYS A 256 -6.08 -20.27 -22.22
C LYS A 256 -4.83 -19.39 -22.26
N LEU A 257 -4.86 -18.23 -21.61
CA LEU A 257 -3.72 -17.32 -21.54
C LEU A 257 -2.57 -17.89 -20.70
N LEU A 258 -2.89 -18.61 -19.62
CA LEU A 258 -1.89 -19.30 -18.78
C LEU A 258 -1.24 -20.48 -19.52
N GLU A 259 -2.03 -21.31 -20.21
CA GLU A 259 -1.52 -22.41 -21.05
C GLU A 259 -0.52 -21.86 -22.07
N ARG A 260 -0.90 -20.82 -22.81
CA ARG A 260 -0.02 -20.14 -23.76
C ARG A 260 1.23 -19.56 -23.10
N HIS A 261 1.10 -18.97 -21.90
CA HIS A 261 2.26 -18.46 -21.17
C HIS A 261 3.27 -19.58 -20.90
N TRP A 262 2.81 -20.71 -20.36
CA TRP A 262 3.70 -21.82 -20.01
C TRP A 262 4.32 -22.48 -21.24
N GLU A 263 3.54 -22.73 -22.29
CA GLU A 263 4.05 -23.31 -23.56
C GLU A 263 5.22 -22.51 -24.11
N VAL A 264 5.04 -21.20 -24.27
CA VAL A 264 6.05 -20.30 -24.86
C VAL A 264 7.22 -20.07 -23.91
N MET A 265 7.00 -20.00 -22.59
CA MET A 265 8.09 -19.82 -21.63
C MET A 265 8.96 -21.08 -21.51
N GLU A 266 8.37 -22.28 -21.61
CA GLU A 266 9.12 -23.53 -21.67
C GLU A 266 9.96 -23.60 -22.95
N GLU A 267 9.41 -23.19 -24.09
CA GLU A 267 10.15 -23.12 -25.36
C GLU A 267 11.29 -22.08 -25.31
N ASN A 268 11.04 -20.89 -24.78
CA ASN A 268 12.06 -19.83 -24.63
C ASN A 268 13.16 -20.19 -23.61
N SER A 269 12.86 -21.00 -22.60
CA SER A 269 13.87 -21.52 -21.68
C SER A 269 14.89 -22.43 -22.39
N ARG A 270 14.49 -23.00 -23.54
CA ARG A 270 15.35 -23.82 -24.41
C ARG A 270 16.06 -22.98 -25.49
N VAL A 271 15.60 -21.76 -25.77
CA VAL A 271 16.08 -20.90 -26.88
C VAL A 271 16.27 -19.45 -26.41
N THR A 272 17.50 -19.08 -26.11
CA THR A 272 17.85 -17.75 -25.58
C THR A 272 17.73 -16.65 -26.64
N THR A 273 16.68 -15.80 -26.68
CA THR A 273 16.83 -14.39 -27.15
C THR A 273 15.66 -13.40 -26.94
N THR A 274 16.07 -12.19 -26.54
CA THR A 274 15.55 -10.82 -26.74
C THR A 274 14.15 -10.53 -27.32
N GLY A 275 13.20 -10.19 -26.44
CA GLY A 275 11.94 -9.48 -26.76
C GLY A 275 11.88 -8.00 -26.28
N ARG A 276 10.97 -7.23 -26.91
CA ARG A 276 10.63 -5.80 -26.73
C ARG A 276 10.58 -5.35 -25.26
N ARG A 277 11.11 -4.16 -24.96
CA ARG A 277 11.11 -3.56 -23.61
C ARG A 277 9.93 -2.60 -23.44
N LEU A 278 9.02 -2.94 -22.54
CA LEU A 278 8.10 -1.98 -21.94
C LEU A 278 8.88 -1.06 -20.97
N PRO A 279 8.43 0.20 -20.78
CA PRO A 279 9.03 1.08 -19.79
C PRO A 279 8.88 0.48 -18.39
N THR A 280 10.00 0.31 -17.70
CA THR A 280 10.04 -0.12 -16.29
C THR A 280 10.12 1.12 -15.42
N ILE A 281 9.20 1.28 -14.46
CA ILE A 281 9.32 2.33 -13.45
C ILE A 281 10.42 1.92 -12.48
N ARG A 282 11.38 2.81 -12.24
CA ARG A 282 12.49 2.56 -11.30
C ARG A 282 11.91 2.33 -9.90
N GLY A 283 12.23 1.19 -9.28
CA GLY A 283 11.76 0.86 -7.93
C GLY A 283 10.48 0.02 -7.84
N ILE A 284 10.05 -0.59 -8.95
CA ILE A 284 9.23 -1.81 -8.94
C ILE A 284 10.15 -3.01 -9.15
#